data_AF-A0A7J7RA05-F1
#
_entry.id   AF-A0A7J7RA05-F1
#
_cell.length_a   1.000
_cell.length_b   1.000
_cell.length_c   1.000
_cell.angle_alpha   90.00
_cell.angle_beta   90.00
_cell.angle_gamma   90.00
#
_symmetry.space_group_name_H-M   'P 1'
#
loop_
_entity.id
_entity.type
_entity.pdbx_description
1 polymer ?
#
loop_
_entity_poly.entity_id
_entity_poly.type
_entity_poly.pdbx_seq_one_letter_code
_entity_poly.pdbx_strand_id
1 'polypeptide(L)'
;MLSEGLLVSAPGKVILHGEHAVVHGKVALAVALNLRTFLRLQPHSNGKVGLNLPNIGVKRAWDVARLQDLDTSFLERGDITEKVEKLKEVAGLPEDCADRERLAVLAFLYLYLSICRKQSALPSLDIAVWSELPTGAGLGSSAAYSVCLTAALLTLCEEIPNPLKDGEAAGRWTAEDLEVINQWAFQGERVIHGNPSGVDNAVSTWGGALRYQQGKISPLQRFVRWRAPSAGHPGELCVFMSWAFPSTVWPLQTIPQRKPLFALRLRS
;
A
#
# COMPACT_ATOMS: atom_id res chain seq x y z
N MET A 1 -9.31 -1.42 22.31
CA MET A 1 -8.26 -1.99 21.43
C MET A 1 -8.49 -3.48 21.30
N LEU A 2 -8.46 -3.99 20.07
CA LEU A 2 -8.54 -5.42 19.81
C LEU A 2 -7.34 -6.15 20.43
N SER A 3 -7.61 -7.28 21.11
CA SER A 3 -6.59 -8.13 21.73
C SER A 3 -6.14 -9.28 20.81
N GLU A 4 -6.83 -9.48 19.70
CA GLU A 4 -6.55 -10.55 18.73
C GLU A 4 -5.62 -10.08 17.61
N GLY A 5 -4.93 -11.03 16.99
CA GLY A 5 -4.11 -10.76 15.82
C GLY A 5 -4.97 -10.50 14.58
N LEU A 6 -4.55 -9.53 13.76
CA LEU A 6 -5.21 -9.19 12.50
C LEU A 6 -4.37 -9.66 11.32
N LEU A 7 -5.04 -10.23 10.32
CA LEU A 7 -4.46 -10.53 9.02
C LEU A 7 -5.23 -9.77 7.95
N VAL A 8 -4.55 -8.87 7.26
CA VAL A 8 -5.13 -8.05 6.20
C VAL A 8 -4.35 -8.24 4.90
N SER A 9 -5.01 -8.03 3.77
CA SER A 9 -4.32 -8.07 2.48
C SER A 9 -4.89 -7.06 1.49
N ALA A 10 -4.04 -6.53 0.62
CA ALA A 10 -4.41 -5.61 -0.45
C ALA A 10 -3.80 -6.05 -1.78
N PRO A 11 -4.55 -6.00 -2.90
CA PRO A 11 -4.04 -6.30 -4.22
C PRO A 11 -3.11 -5.19 -4.74
N GLY A 12 -2.22 -5.52 -5.66
CA GLY A 12 -1.53 -4.53 -6.48
C GLY A 12 -2.42 -3.95 -7.58
N LYS A 13 -1.81 -3.17 -8.48
CA LYS A 13 -2.49 -2.65 -9.67
C LYS A 13 -1.71 -2.88 -10.96
N VAL A 14 -2.43 -2.82 -12.06
CA VAL A 14 -1.88 -2.67 -13.41
C VAL A 14 -2.74 -1.69 -14.20
N ILE A 15 -2.11 -0.89 -15.05
CA ILE A 15 -2.82 0.00 -15.98
C ILE A 15 -3.06 -0.80 -17.26
N LEU A 16 -4.33 -1.04 -17.59
CA LEU A 16 -4.69 -1.76 -18.83
C LEU A 16 -4.56 -0.85 -20.05
N HIS A 17 -4.98 0.41 -19.91
CA HIS A 17 -4.95 1.39 -20.98
C HIS A 17 -4.73 2.80 -20.44
N GLY A 18 -4.06 3.63 -21.24
CA GLY A 18 -3.95 5.07 -20.98
C GLY A 18 -2.77 5.50 -20.09
N GLU A 19 -1.75 4.65 -19.90
CA GLU A 19 -0.53 4.97 -19.13
C GLU A 19 0.04 6.36 -19.45
N HIS A 20 0.23 6.65 -20.74
CA HIS A 20 0.76 7.93 -21.23
C HIS A 20 -0.35 8.94 -21.56
N ALA A 21 -1.56 8.45 -21.87
CA ALA A 21 -2.69 9.31 -22.23
C ALA A 21 -3.17 10.15 -21.04
N VAL A 22 -2.94 9.65 -19.83
CA VAL A 22 -3.30 10.31 -18.57
C VAL A 22 -2.62 11.66 -18.38
N VAL A 23 -1.37 11.79 -18.87
CA VAL A 23 -0.57 13.02 -18.80
C VAL A 23 -1.20 14.12 -19.66
N HIS A 24 -1.93 13.75 -20.71
CA HIS A 24 -2.66 14.66 -21.59
C HIS A 24 -4.13 14.84 -21.21
N GLY A 25 -4.50 14.49 -19.96
CA GLY A 25 -5.86 14.62 -19.46
C GLY A 25 -6.86 13.65 -20.09
N LYS A 26 -6.39 12.59 -20.74
CA LYS A 26 -7.25 11.53 -21.30
C LYS A 26 -7.53 10.45 -20.24
N VAL A 27 -8.43 9.53 -20.59
CA VAL A 27 -8.87 8.46 -19.69
C VAL A 27 -7.78 7.39 -19.57
N ALA A 28 -7.52 6.95 -18.34
CA ALA A 28 -6.76 5.76 -18.04
C ALA A 28 -7.64 4.73 -17.31
N LEU A 29 -7.37 3.45 -17.57
CA LEU A 29 -8.06 2.32 -16.96
C LEU A 29 -7.04 1.54 -16.12
N ALA A 30 -7.22 1.58 -14.80
CA ALA A 30 -6.43 0.81 -13.85
C ALA A 30 -7.26 -0.34 -13.28
N VAL A 31 -6.63 -1.51 -13.09
CA VAL A 31 -7.30 -2.69 -12.53
C VAL A 31 -6.48 -3.31 -11.42
N ALA A 32 -7.17 -3.91 -10.46
CA ALA A 32 -6.56 -4.65 -9.37
C ALA A 32 -5.94 -5.95 -9.89
N LEU A 33 -4.71 -6.18 -9.47
CA LEU A 33 -3.93 -7.36 -9.83
C LEU A 33 -3.95 -8.31 -8.64
N ASN A 34 -4.27 -9.59 -8.88
CA ASN A 34 -4.45 -10.58 -7.81
C ASN A 34 -3.13 -11.10 -7.20
N LEU A 35 -2.06 -10.30 -7.23
CA LEU A 35 -0.86 -10.46 -6.42
C LEU A 35 -1.02 -9.50 -5.24
N ARG A 36 -0.93 -10.02 -4.04
CA ARG A 36 -1.34 -9.30 -2.84
C ARG A 36 -0.15 -9.01 -1.93
N THR A 37 -0.24 -7.90 -1.23
CA THR A 37 0.50 -7.65 -0.01
C THR A 37 -0.32 -8.15 1.16
N PHE A 38 0.32 -8.89 2.06
CA PHE A 38 -0.25 -9.43 3.28
C PHE A 38 0.43 -8.75 4.46
N LEU A 39 -0.37 -8.36 5.44
CA LEU A 39 0.11 -7.80 6.69
C LEU A 39 -0.51 -8.57 7.84
N ARG A 40 0.36 -9.03 8.73
CA ARG A 40 0.00 -9.60 10.03
C ARG A 40 0.33 -8.60 11.11
N LEU A 41 -0.65 -8.25 11.93
CA LEU A 41 -0.51 -7.38 13.09
C LEU A 41 -0.84 -8.19 14.33
N GLN A 42 0.05 -8.19 15.32
CA GLN A 42 -0.18 -8.84 16.60
C GLN A 42 0.00 -7.82 17.74
N PRO A 43 -1.05 -7.55 18.53
CA PRO A 43 -0.91 -6.80 19.77
C PRO A 43 -0.01 -7.56 20.76
N HIS A 44 0.81 -6.84 21.52
CA HIS A 44 1.60 -7.41 22.61
C HIS A 44 1.75 -6.41 23.76
N SER A 45 2.31 -6.85 24.88
CA SER A 45 2.38 -6.07 26.13
C SER A 45 3.80 -5.66 26.54
N ASN A 46 4.79 -5.78 25.64
CA ASN A 46 6.20 -5.54 25.99
C ASN A 46 6.66 -4.06 25.91
N GLY A 47 5.75 -3.12 25.61
CA GLY A 47 6.07 -1.70 25.51
C GLY A 47 6.82 -1.27 24.23
N LYS A 48 6.87 -2.13 23.21
CA LYS A 48 7.57 -1.86 21.93
C LYS A 48 6.63 -1.92 20.75
N VAL A 49 7.01 -1.28 19.65
CA VAL A 49 6.37 -1.44 18.35
C VAL A 49 7.40 -1.98 17.36
N GLY A 50 7.13 -3.16 16.80
CA GLY A 50 7.98 -3.88 15.86
C GLY A 50 7.47 -3.78 14.43
N LEU A 51 8.39 -3.58 13.49
CA LEU A 51 8.13 -3.65 12.05
C LEU A 51 9.11 -4.64 11.41
N ASN A 52 8.55 -5.63 10.73
CA ASN A 52 9.28 -6.64 9.97
C ASN A 52 8.83 -6.64 8.51
N LEU A 53 9.77 -6.40 7.59
CA LEU A 53 9.57 -6.35 6.15
C LEU A 53 10.52 -7.35 5.47
N PRO A 54 10.19 -8.66 5.43
CA PRO A 54 11.09 -9.69 4.91
C PRO A 54 11.49 -9.48 3.44
N ASN A 55 10.60 -8.92 2.60
CA ASN A 55 10.88 -8.67 1.18
C ASN A 55 12.06 -7.71 0.94
N ILE A 56 12.36 -6.85 1.91
CA ILE A 56 13.46 -5.87 1.83
C ILE A 56 14.48 -6.07 2.96
N GLY A 57 14.38 -7.13 3.75
CA GLY A 57 15.33 -7.45 4.83
C GLY A 57 15.32 -6.48 6.02
N VAL A 58 14.26 -5.69 6.20
CA VAL A 58 14.18 -4.69 7.29
C VAL A 58 13.47 -5.27 8.50
N LYS A 59 14.13 -5.23 9.65
CA LYS A 59 13.50 -5.48 10.95
C LYS A 59 13.89 -4.38 11.93
N ARG A 60 12.89 -3.71 12.50
CA ARG A 60 13.06 -2.59 13.42
C ARG A 60 12.07 -2.69 14.56
N ALA A 61 12.43 -2.11 15.71
CA ALA A 61 11.57 -1.99 16.86
C ALA A 61 11.84 -0.67 17.56
N TRP A 62 10.79 -0.02 18.05
CA TRP A 62 10.87 1.24 18.78
C TRP A 62 10.18 1.09 20.14
N ASP A 63 10.70 1.80 21.14
CA ASP A 63 10.07 1.84 22.46
C ASP A 63 8.88 2.80 22.42
N VAL A 64 7.71 2.32 22.81
CA VAL A 64 6.45 3.08 22.77
C VAL A 64 6.50 4.30 23.69
N ALA A 65 7.15 4.18 24.85
CA ALA A 65 7.34 5.30 25.77
C ALA A 65 8.07 6.49 25.11
N ARG A 66 9.15 6.20 24.36
CA ARG A 66 9.88 7.25 23.62
C ARG A 66 9.02 7.88 22.53
N LEU A 67 8.21 7.08 21.85
CA LEU A 67 7.31 7.57 20.81
C LEU A 67 6.17 8.42 21.38
N GLN A 68 5.73 8.12 22.61
CA GLN A 68 4.65 8.84 23.27
C GLN A 68 5.10 10.19 23.84
N ASP A 69 6.39 10.31 24.21
CA ASP A 69 7.00 11.57 24.65
C ASP A 69 7.29 12.55 23.50
N LEU A 70 7.17 12.11 22.24
CA LEU A 70 7.38 12.98 21.08
C LEU A 70 6.25 14.00 20.95
N ASP A 71 6.62 15.25 20.72
CA ASP A 71 5.67 16.26 20.28
C ASP A 71 5.16 15.89 18.87
N THR A 72 3.96 15.33 18.80
CA THR A 72 3.32 14.90 17.54
C THR A 72 2.58 16.05 16.82
N SER A 73 2.67 17.29 17.32
CA SER A 73 1.99 18.46 16.72
C SER A 73 2.42 18.74 15.27
N PHE A 74 3.65 18.36 14.90
CA PHE A 74 4.15 18.48 13.53
C PHE A 74 3.42 17.56 12.53
N LEU A 75 2.72 16.52 12.98
CA LEU A 75 1.94 15.68 12.08
C LEU A 75 0.72 16.43 11.52
N GLU A 76 0.21 17.43 12.23
CA GLU A 76 -0.91 18.27 11.79
C GLU A 76 -0.46 19.48 10.97
N ARG A 77 0.66 20.11 11.36
CA ARG A 77 1.13 21.37 10.81
C ARG A 77 2.46 21.19 10.08
N GLY A 78 2.57 21.73 8.87
CA GLY A 78 3.80 21.70 8.07
C GLY A 78 3.62 20.97 6.74
N ASP A 79 4.54 21.25 5.82
CA ASP A 79 4.62 20.54 4.55
C ASP A 79 5.09 19.09 4.79
N ILE A 80 4.82 18.18 3.84
CA ILE A 80 5.24 16.78 3.93
C ILE A 80 6.74 16.66 4.16
N THR A 81 7.51 17.53 3.51
CA THR A 81 8.96 17.59 3.62
C THR A 81 9.42 17.77 5.06
N GLU A 82 8.80 18.70 5.80
CA GLU A 82 9.14 18.95 7.21
C GLU A 82 8.76 17.77 8.11
N LYS A 83 7.63 17.11 7.81
CA LYS A 83 7.19 15.90 8.54
C LYS A 83 8.16 14.76 8.35
N VAL A 84 8.63 14.56 7.12
CA VAL A 84 9.59 13.52 6.76
C VAL A 84 10.92 13.73 7.48
N GLU A 85 11.44 14.97 7.55
CA GLU A 85 12.71 15.24 8.25
C GLU A 85 12.62 14.91 9.75
N LYS A 86 11.57 15.37 10.44
CA LYS A 86 11.38 15.03 11.86
C LYS A 86 11.20 13.53 12.09
N LEU A 87 10.50 12.84 11.20
CA LEU A 87 10.33 11.39 11.29
C LEU A 87 11.65 10.63 11.06
N LYS A 88 12.60 11.17 10.28
CA LYS A 88 13.92 10.54 10.11
C LYS A 88 14.71 10.52 11.42
N GLU A 89 14.64 11.60 12.19
CA GLU A 89 15.29 11.68 13.51
C GLU A 89 14.72 10.60 14.45
N VAL A 90 13.40 10.42 14.44
CA VAL A 90 12.69 9.42 15.26
C VAL A 90 12.95 7.99 14.78
N ALA A 91 13.05 7.78 13.47
CA ALA A 91 13.19 6.46 12.89
C ALA A 91 14.51 5.77 13.28
N GLY A 92 15.53 6.54 13.68
CA GLY A 92 16.83 6.00 14.11
C GLY A 92 17.50 5.17 13.02
N LEU A 93 17.31 5.55 11.76
CA LEU A 93 17.82 4.80 10.62
C LEU A 93 19.30 5.11 10.37
N PRO A 94 20.13 4.09 10.06
CA PRO A 94 21.50 4.32 9.67
C PRO A 94 21.56 5.15 8.37
N GLU A 95 22.54 6.04 8.26
CA GLU A 95 22.69 6.93 7.09
C GLU A 95 22.85 6.15 5.78
N ASP A 96 23.44 4.94 5.84
CA ASP A 96 23.67 4.03 4.71
C ASP A 96 22.47 3.15 4.33
N CYS A 97 21.28 3.32 4.93
CA CYS A 97 20.13 2.51 4.55
C CYS A 97 19.61 2.87 3.14
N ALA A 98 19.13 1.86 2.40
CA ALA A 98 18.56 2.09 1.08
C ALA A 98 17.33 3.01 1.17
N ASP A 99 17.18 3.97 0.24
CA ASP A 99 16.09 4.95 0.26
C ASP A 99 14.70 4.30 0.36
N ARG A 100 14.52 3.15 -0.28
CA ARG A 100 13.26 2.39 -0.24
C ARG A 100 12.93 1.87 1.16
N GLU A 101 13.94 1.39 1.89
CA GLU A 101 13.78 0.94 3.27
C GLU A 101 13.44 2.12 4.18
N ARG A 102 14.15 3.24 3.99
CA ARG A 102 13.92 4.49 4.71
C ARG A 102 12.48 4.96 4.55
N LEU A 103 12.01 5.10 3.31
CA LEU A 103 10.65 5.58 3.01
C LEU A 103 9.57 4.64 3.55
N ALA A 104 9.77 3.31 3.49
CA ALA A 104 8.81 2.36 4.06
C ALA A 104 8.67 2.51 5.57
N VAL A 105 9.80 2.63 6.29
CA VAL A 105 9.81 2.85 7.75
C VAL A 105 9.18 4.19 8.12
N LEU A 106 9.47 5.26 7.37
CA LEU A 106 8.90 6.58 7.60
C LEU A 106 7.38 6.59 7.38
N ALA A 107 6.91 5.94 6.32
CA ALA A 107 5.47 5.81 6.05
C ALA A 107 4.76 5.02 7.17
N PHE A 108 5.39 3.96 7.67
CA PHE A 108 4.89 3.22 8.83
C PHE A 108 4.76 4.11 10.07
N LEU A 109 5.86 4.77 10.47
CA LEU A 109 5.86 5.63 11.66
C LEU A 109 4.87 6.78 11.54
N TYR A 110 4.77 7.38 10.35
CA TYR A 110 3.79 8.42 10.07
C TYR A 110 2.36 7.93 10.30
N LEU A 111 1.98 6.78 9.71
CA LEU A 111 0.64 6.22 9.84
C LEU A 111 0.36 5.77 11.28
N TYR A 112 1.31 5.07 11.91
CA TYR A 112 1.19 4.62 13.30
C TYR A 112 0.96 5.78 14.26
N LEU A 113 1.82 6.81 14.23
CA LEU A 113 1.66 7.98 15.11
C LEU A 113 0.39 8.76 14.78
N SER A 114 0.08 8.97 13.50
CA SER A 114 -1.07 9.79 13.09
C SER A 114 -2.42 9.14 13.40
N ILE A 115 -2.51 7.81 13.30
CA ILE A 115 -3.73 7.05 13.57
C ILE A 115 -3.85 6.73 15.05
N CYS A 116 -2.78 6.27 15.70
CA CYS A 116 -2.83 5.85 17.11
C CYS A 116 -2.81 7.00 18.12
N ARG A 117 -2.47 8.24 17.73
CA ARG A 117 -2.49 9.42 18.63
C ARG A 117 -3.86 9.72 19.26
N LYS A 118 -4.95 9.29 18.62
CA LYS A 118 -6.31 9.48 19.16
C LYS A 118 -6.54 8.63 20.41
N GLN A 119 -5.73 7.60 20.60
CA GLN A 119 -5.80 6.74 21.77
C GLN A 119 -5.07 7.38 22.96
N SER A 120 -5.52 7.06 24.17
CA SER A 120 -4.90 7.54 25.41
C SER A 120 -3.45 7.06 25.59
N ALA A 121 -3.10 5.91 25.00
CA ALA A 121 -1.76 5.37 24.98
C ALA A 121 -1.46 4.73 23.62
N LEU A 122 -0.22 4.86 23.17
CA LEU A 122 0.23 4.21 21.96
C LEU A 122 0.28 2.69 22.17
N PRO A 123 -0.27 1.88 21.24
CA PRO A 123 -0.30 0.43 21.39
C PRO A 123 1.04 -0.21 21.08
N SER A 124 1.40 -1.25 21.82
CA SER A 124 2.55 -2.11 21.51
C SER A 124 2.15 -3.20 20.51
N LEU A 125 2.79 -3.22 19.34
CA LEU A 125 2.39 -4.01 18.18
C LEU A 125 3.58 -4.67 17.47
N ASP A 126 3.44 -5.92 17.02
CA ASP A 126 4.38 -6.54 16.10
C ASP A 126 3.71 -6.67 14.73
N ILE A 127 4.31 -6.04 13.73
CA ILE A 127 3.76 -5.95 12.38
C ILE A 127 4.73 -6.61 11.41
N ALA A 128 4.25 -7.62 10.70
CA ALA A 128 4.98 -8.29 9.64
C ALA A 128 4.26 -8.10 8.30
N VAL A 129 4.96 -7.57 7.30
CA VAL A 129 4.42 -7.39 5.95
C VAL A 129 5.19 -8.22 4.95
N TRP A 130 4.49 -9.07 4.22
CA TRP A 130 5.01 -9.85 3.11
C TRP A 130 4.21 -9.58 1.84
N SER A 131 4.87 -9.42 0.70
CA SER A 131 4.21 -9.14 -0.58
C SER A 131 4.64 -10.11 -1.67
N GLU A 132 3.67 -10.53 -2.48
CA GLU A 132 3.87 -11.23 -3.75
C GLU A 132 4.29 -10.26 -4.87
N LEU A 133 4.09 -8.96 -4.67
CA LEU A 133 4.39 -7.94 -5.67
C LEU A 133 5.91 -7.70 -5.71
N PRO A 134 6.52 -7.76 -6.89
CA PRO A 134 7.91 -7.38 -7.05
C PRO A 134 8.08 -5.87 -6.78
N THR A 135 9.05 -5.54 -5.93
CA THR A 135 9.31 -4.16 -5.51
C THR A 135 9.91 -3.33 -6.65
N GLY A 136 9.37 -2.13 -6.89
CA GLY A 136 9.88 -1.21 -7.91
C GLY A 136 9.37 -1.46 -9.33
N ALA A 137 8.42 -2.40 -9.49
CA ALA A 137 7.83 -2.80 -10.76
C ALA A 137 6.81 -1.83 -11.39
N GLY A 138 6.42 -0.78 -10.67
CA GLY A 138 5.24 0.02 -11.00
C GLY A 138 3.90 -0.65 -10.65
N LEU A 139 3.89 -1.88 -10.14
CA LEU A 139 2.67 -2.64 -9.78
C LEU A 139 1.96 -2.17 -8.49
N GLY A 140 2.44 -1.10 -7.86
CA GLY A 140 1.80 -0.49 -6.68
C GLY A 140 2.00 -1.24 -5.38
N SER A 141 3.17 -1.84 -5.18
CA SER A 141 3.53 -2.50 -3.91
C SER A 141 3.49 -1.54 -2.72
N SER A 142 3.87 -0.27 -2.89
CA SER A 142 3.83 0.76 -1.83
C SER A 142 2.41 1.17 -1.45
N ALA A 143 1.53 1.27 -2.44
CA ALA A 143 0.12 1.55 -2.21
C ALA A 143 -0.57 0.39 -1.49
N ALA A 144 -0.34 -0.85 -1.94
CA ALA A 144 -0.85 -2.04 -1.25
C ALA A 144 -0.32 -2.13 0.19
N TYR A 145 0.95 -1.78 0.41
CA TYR A 145 1.53 -1.66 1.75
C TYR A 145 0.83 -0.62 2.63
N SER A 146 0.63 0.60 2.11
CA SER A 146 -0.02 1.70 2.82
C SER A 146 -1.49 1.39 3.16
N VAL A 147 -2.21 0.70 2.25
CA VAL A 147 -3.59 0.25 2.46
C VAL A 147 -3.64 -0.83 3.55
N CYS A 148 -2.76 -1.83 3.50
CA CYS A 148 -2.67 -2.86 4.55
C CYS A 148 -2.38 -2.26 5.93
N LEU A 149 -1.40 -1.36 6.02
CA LEU A 149 -1.05 -0.69 7.28
C LEU A 149 -2.23 0.08 7.84
N THR A 150 -2.83 0.93 7.02
CA THR A 150 -3.96 1.76 7.39
C THR A 150 -5.15 0.92 7.85
N ALA A 151 -5.51 -0.11 7.08
CA ALA A 151 -6.63 -0.99 7.43
C ALA A 151 -6.40 -1.70 8.76
N ALA A 152 -5.20 -2.23 9.00
CA ALA A 152 -4.88 -2.91 10.25
C ALA A 152 -4.84 -1.95 11.45
N LEU A 153 -4.24 -0.77 11.30
CA LEU A 153 -4.15 0.23 12.38
C LEU A 153 -5.52 0.82 12.72
N LEU A 154 -6.35 1.18 11.73
CA LEU A 154 -7.69 1.70 11.98
C LEU A 154 -8.58 0.65 12.68
N THR A 155 -8.49 -0.61 12.25
CA THR A 155 -9.25 -1.72 12.87
C THR A 155 -8.80 -1.96 14.30
N LEU A 156 -7.48 -1.94 14.56
CA LEU A 156 -6.91 -2.07 15.90
C LEU A 156 -7.35 -0.93 16.84
N CYS A 157 -7.36 0.30 16.33
CA CYS A 157 -7.81 1.48 17.06
C CYS A 157 -9.33 1.54 17.26
N GLU A 158 -10.08 0.57 16.72
CA GLU A 158 -11.56 0.55 16.73
C GLU A 158 -12.19 1.79 16.06
N GLU A 159 -11.44 2.45 15.17
CA GLU A 159 -11.95 3.55 14.33
C GLU A 159 -12.83 3.02 13.19
N ILE A 160 -12.57 1.78 12.75
CA ILE A 160 -13.41 1.02 11.82
C ILE A 160 -13.72 -0.36 12.41
N PRO A 161 -14.90 -0.94 12.13
CA PRO A 161 -15.26 -2.25 12.63
C PRO A 161 -14.37 -3.36 12.05
N ASN A 162 -14.18 -4.44 12.82
CA ASN A 162 -13.57 -5.66 12.29
C ASN A 162 -14.53 -6.32 11.30
N PRO A 163 -14.14 -6.53 10.03
CA PRO A 163 -15.02 -7.09 9.01
C PRO A 163 -15.19 -8.61 9.16
N LEU A 164 -14.33 -9.28 9.92
CA LEU A 164 -14.44 -10.71 10.18
C LEU A 164 -15.54 -10.93 11.23
N LYS A 165 -16.64 -11.55 10.80
CA LYS A 165 -17.65 -12.13 11.69
C LYS A 165 -17.24 -13.54 12.08
N ASP A 166 -17.68 -13.99 13.25
CA ASP A 166 -17.39 -15.34 13.75
C ASP A 166 -17.73 -16.41 12.69
N GLY A 167 -16.70 -17.12 12.20
CA GLY A 167 -16.82 -18.22 11.24
C GLY A 167 -16.59 -17.89 9.77
N GLU A 168 -16.37 -16.63 9.39
CA GLU A 168 -16.03 -16.27 7.99
C GLU A 168 -14.51 -16.31 7.73
N ALA A 169 -14.10 -16.92 6.61
CA ALA A 169 -12.69 -17.04 6.23
C ALA A 169 -12.07 -15.73 5.71
N ALA A 170 -12.89 -14.79 5.23
CA ALA A 170 -12.46 -13.48 4.75
C ALA A 170 -13.61 -12.48 4.80
N GLY A 171 -13.34 -11.30 5.36
CA GLY A 171 -14.28 -10.18 5.42
C GLY A 171 -13.78 -8.98 4.61
N ARG A 172 -14.71 -8.07 4.26
CA ARG A 172 -14.38 -6.78 3.65
C ARG A 172 -15.14 -5.66 4.36
N TRP A 173 -14.47 -4.54 4.57
CA TRP A 173 -15.06 -3.32 5.12
C TRP A 173 -16.14 -2.71 4.22
N THR A 174 -16.98 -1.86 4.81
CA THR A 174 -18.05 -1.13 4.09
C THR A 174 -17.48 -0.06 3.15
N ALA A 175 -18.31 0.53 2.31
CA ALA A 175 -17.86 1.56 1.37
C ALA A 175 -17.35 2.81 2.10
N GLU A 176 -17.97 3.15 3.23
CA GLU A 176 -17.63 4.29 4.08
C GLU A 176 -16.26 4.08 4.75
N ASP A 177 -16.04 2.88 5.30
CA ASP A 177 -14.76 2.52 5.93
C ASP A 177 -13.62 2.46 4.90
N LEU A 178 -13.90 1.95 3.70
CA LEU A 178 -12.92 1.90 2.60
C LEU A 178 -12.50 3.30 2.15
N GLU A 179 -13.39 4.29 2.20
CA GLU A 179 -13.04 5.68 1.89
C GLU A 179 -12.03 6.21 2.93
N VAL A 180 -12.25 5.94 4.22
CA VAL A 180 -11.31 6.33 5.29
C VAL A 180 -9.96 5.63 5.12
N ILE A 181 -9.96 4.33 4.80
CA ILE A 181 -8.74 3.58 4.50
C ILE A 181 -8.00 4.21 3.31
N ASN A 182 -8.70 4.56 2.24
CA ASN A 182 -8.10 5.15 1.05
C ASN A 182 -7.47 6.52 1.35
N GLN A 183 -8.14 7.36 2.14
CA GLN A 183 -7.65 8.69 2.51
C GLN A 183 -6.37 8.65 3.33
N TRP A 184 -6.30 7.75 4.32
CA TRP A 184 -5.10 7.55 5.12
C TRP A 184 -3.97 6.88 4.32
N ALA A 185 -4.30 5.87 3.50
CA ALA A 185 -3.32 5.24 2.61
C ALA A 185 -2.74 6.24 1.59
N PHE A 186 -3.53 7.22 1.16
CA PHE A 186 -3.06 8.32 0.32
C PHE A 186 -2.00 9.16 1.03
N GLN A 187 -2.19 9.48 2.31
CA GLN A 187 -1.18 10.21 3.08
C GLN A 187 0.11 9.39 3.23
N GLY A 188 0.01 8.07 3.44
CA GLY A 188 1.16 7.17 3.43
C GLY A 188 1.92 7.20 2.10
N GLU A 189 1.21 7.14 0.96
CA GLU A 189 1.83 7.26 -0.37
C GLU A 189 2.46 8.63 -0.61
N ARG A 190 1.92 9.70 -0.03
CA ARG A 190 2.53 11.04 -0.09
C ARG A 190 3.86 11.10 0.66
N VAL A 191 4.01 10.35 1.76
CA VAL A 191 5.30 10.23 2.46
C VAL A 191 6.34 9.48 1.61
N ILE A 192 5.92 8.46 0.86
CA ILE A 192 6.83 7.64 0.03
C ILE A 192 7.21 8.34 -1.28
N HIS A 193 6.23 8.92 -1.99
CA HIS A 193 6.40 9.43 -3.35
C HIS A 193 6.28 10.96 -3.48
N GLY A 194 5.93 11.67 -2.40
CA GLY A 194 5.70 13.12 -2.40
C GLY A 194 4.35 13.52 -2.99
N ASN A 195 4.21 13.39 -4.31
CA ASN A 195 3.02 13.83 -5.06
C ASN A 195 2.34 12.68 -5.86
N PRO A 196 1.78 11.67 -5.18
CA PRO A 196 1.05 10.57 -5.82
C PRO A 196 -0.28 11.04 -6.44
N SER A 197 -0.72 10.36 -7.50
CA SER A 197 -1.98 10.64 -8.20
C SER A 197 -3.24 10.13 -7.48
N GLY A 198 -3.07 9.24 -6.50
CA GLY A 198 -4.17 8.60 -5.78
C GLY A 198 -4.81 7.39 -6.49
N VAL A 199 -4.30 6.99 -7.66
CA VAL A 199 -4.82 5.82 -8.39
C VAL A 199 -4.41 4.52 -7.72
N ASP A 200 -3.16 4.45 -7.26
CA ASP A 200 -2.54 3.22 -6.81
C ASP A 200 -3.20 2.68 -5.53
N ASN A 201 -3.39 3.56 -4.55
CA ASN A 201 -4.09 3.27 -3.30
C ASN A 201 -5.60 3.08 -3.53
N ALA A 202 -6.22 3.85 -4.43
CA ALA A 202 -7.62 3.64 -4.82
C ALA A 202 -7.87 2.22 -5.34
N VAL A 203 -7.02 1.75 -6.26
CA VAL A 203 -7.10 0.39 -6.80
C VAL A 203 -6.84 -0.65 -5.71
N SER A 204 -5.87 -0.40 -4.85
CA SER A 204 -5.54 -1.30 -3.74
C SER A 204 -6.66 -1.37 -2.69
N THR A 205 -7.46 -0.31 -2.54
CA THR A 205 -8.55 -0.24 -1.55
C THR A 205 -9.87 -0.79 -2.09
N TRP A 206 -10.32 -0.31 -3.25
CA TRP A 206 -11.60 -0.73 -3.82
C TRP A 206 -11.52 -1.99 -4.68
N GLY A 207 -10.33 -2.37 -5.14
CA GLY A 207 -10.18 -3.46 -6.08
C GLY A 207 -10.92 -3.21 -7.40
N GLY A 208 -11.12 -4.28 -8.18
CA GLY A 208 -11.88 -4.20 -9.43
C GLY A 208 -11.19 -3.35 -10.49
N ALA A 209 -11.96 -2.52 -11.20
CA ALA A 209 -11.48 -1.65 -12.26
C ALA A 209 -11.90 -0.20 -12.01
N LEU A 210 -10.95 0.70 -12.16
CA LEU A 210 -11.09 2.13 -11.90
C LEU A 210 -10.77 2.92 -13.16
N ARG A 211 -11.64 3.87 -13.45
CA ARG A 211 -11.44 4.89 -14.48
C ARG A 211 -10.82 6.11 -13.84
N TYR A 212 -9.68 6.54 -14.35
CA TYR A 212 -9.05 7.80 -13.97
C TYR A 212 -9.15 8.80 -15.13
N GLN A 213 -9.55 10.04 -14.82
CA GLN A 213 -9.54 11.15 -15.77
C GLN A 213 -9.32 12.47 -15.03
N GLN A 214 -8.21 13.17 -15.30
CA GLN A 214 -7.90 14.51 -14.75
C GLN A 214 -8.13 14.59 -13.22
N GLY A 215 -7.56 13.65 -12.46
CA GLY A 215 -7.69 13.60 -11.00
C GLY A 215 -9.01 13.02 -10.46
N LYS A 216 -10.01 12.79 -11.32
CA LYS A 216 -11.26 12.12 -10.93
C LYS A 216 -11.13 10.61 -11.11
N ILE A 217 -11.37 9.87 -10.02
CA ILE A 217 -11.39 8.42 -9.98
C ILE A 217 -12.84 7.97 -9.88
N SER A 218 -13.28 7.07 -10.75
CA SER A 218 -14.61 6.46 -10.67
C SER A 218 -14.52 4.94 -10.83
N PRO A 219 -15.16 4.16 -9.94
CA PRO A 219 -15.22 2.71 -10.08
C PRO A 219 -16.12 2.32 -11.25
N LEU A 220 -15.69 1.33 -12.03
CA LEU A 220 -16.51 0.77 -13.10
C LEU A 220 -17.51 -0.24 -12.52
N GLN A 221 -18.79 0.11 -12.51
CA GLN A 221 -19.85 -0.75 -11.95
C GLN A 221 -20.03 -2.09 -12.68
N ARG A 222 -19.58 -2.19 -13.94
CA ARG A 222 -19.52 -3.43 -14.71
C ARG A 222 -18.12 -3.59 -15.30
N PHE A 223 -17.26 -4.31 -14.60
CA PHE A 223 -16.14 -4.97 -15.25
C PHE A 223 -16.59 -6.38 -15.62
N VAL A 224 -16.77 -6.64 -16.91
CA VAL A 224 -17.06 -8.00 -17.38
C VAL A 224 -15.87 -8.85 -16.97
N ARG A 225 -16.09 -9.83 -16.08
CA ARG A 225 -15.13 -10.93 -15.89
C ARG A 225 -14.88 -11.49 -17.29
N TRP A 226 -13.70 -11.20 -17.85
CA TRP A 226 -13.31 -11.70 -19.16
C TRP A 226 -13.46 -13.22 -19.10
N ARG A 227 -14.38 -13.80 -19.86
CA ARG A 227 -14.43 -15.26 -20.02
C ARG A 227 -13.67 -15.54 -21.29
N ALA A 228 -12.62 -16.35 -21.21
CA ALA A 228 -11.98 -16.83 -22.41
C ALA A 228 -13.04 -17.61 -23.23
N PRO A 229 -13.19 -17.36 -24.55
CA PRO A 229 -14.28 -17.94 -25.33
C PRO A 229 -14.24 -19.47 -25.46
N SER A 230 -13.19 -20.15 -24.98
CA SER A 230 -12.99 -21.60 -25.12
C SER A 230 -12.76 -22.37 -23.82
N ALA A 231 -12.75 -21.73 -22.66
CA ALA A 231 -12.64 -22.43 -21.37
C ALA A 231 -13.47 -21.67 -20.33
N GLY A 232 -14.39 -22.34 -19.64
CA GLY A 232 -15.31 -21.76 -18.64
C GLY A 232 -14.64 -21.16 -17.40
N HIS A 233 -13.37 -20.78 -17.47
CA HIS A 233 -12.60 -20.14 -16.43
C HIS A 233 -12.61 -18.61 -16.59
N PRO A 234 -12.61 -17.84 -15.48
CA PRO A 234 -12.33 -16.42 -15.54
C PRO A 234 -10.96 -16.20 -16.20
N GLY A 235 -10.85 -15.18 -17.04
CA GLY A 235 -9.65 -14.88 -17.81
C GLY A 235 -8.46 -14.66 -16.91
N GLU A 236 -7.39 -15.42 -17.16
CA GLU A 236 -6.13 -15.29 -16.44
C GLU A 236 -5.26 -14.24 -17.15
N LEU A 237 -4.80 -13.24 -16.40
CA LEU A 237 -3.82 -12.28 -16.87
C LEU A 237 -2.42 -12.81 -16.50
N CYS A 238 -1.62 -13.16 -17.51
CA CYS A 238 -0.20 -13.46 -17.29
C CYS A 238 0.58 -12.14 -17.19
N VAL A 239 1.18 -11.89 -16.03
CA VAL A 239 2.05 -10.73 -15.81
C VAL A 239 3.48 -11.12 -16.22
N PHE A 240 3.98 -10.52 -17.29
CA PHE A 240 5.35 -10.71 -17.73
C PHE A 240 6.22 -9.58 -17.20
N MET A 241 7.29 -9.94 -16.50
CA MET A 241 8.25 -8.99 -15.97
C MET A 241 9.54 -9.07 -16.79
N SER A 242 9.81 -8.03 -17.58
CA SER A 242 11.15 -7.84 -18.14
C SER A 242 11.99 -7.11 -17.09
N TRP A 243 13.07 -7.72 -16.59
CA TRP A 243 14.08 -7.07 -15.75
C TRP A 243 14.94 -6.05 -16.52
N ALA A 244 14.33 -5.35 -17.47
CA ALA A 244 14.87 -4.08 -17.93
C ALA A 244 14.66 -3.08 -16.79
N PHE A 245 15.63 -2.21 -16.54
CA PHE A 245 15.45 -1.03 -15.71
C PHE A 245 15.05 0.14 -16.63
N PRO A 246 13.77 0.29 -17.03
CA PRO A 246 13.36 1.51 -17.69
C PRO A 246 13.40 2.62 -16.65
N SER A 247 14.21 3.64 -16.88
CA SER A 247 14.05 4.92 -16.21
C SER A 247 12.64 5.43 -16.55
N THR A 248 11.76 5.55 -15.56
CA THR A 248 10.36 6.00 -15.73
C THR A 248 10.25 7.42 -16.33
N VAL A 249 11.37 8.15 -16.34
CA VAL A 249 11.55 9.47 -16.95
C VAL A 249 11.85 9.39 -18.46
N TRP A 250 12.41 8.28 -18.95
CA TRP A 250 12.86 8.11 -20.34
C TRP A 250 11.78 7.79 -21.39
N PRO A 251 10.61 7.15 -21.09
CA PRO A 251 9.65 6.82 -22.15
C PRO A 251 8.93 8.06 -22.71
N LEU A 252 9.12 9.24 -22.11
CA LEU A 252 8.59 10.50 -22.65
C LEU A 252 9.27 10.95 -23.96
N GLN A 253 10.38 10.34 -24.39
CA GLN A 253 11.12 10.84 -25.56
C GLN A 253 11.37 9.90 -26.73
N THR A 254 11.19 8.58 -26.69
CA THR A 254 11.23 7.74 -27.92
C THR A 254 10.88 6.28 -27.62
N ILE A 255 10.21 5.60 -28.57
CA ILE A 255 9.88 4.16 -28.54
C ILE A 255 10.93 3.39 -29.38
N PRO A 256 11.73 2.47 -28.82
CA PRO A 256 12.42 1.46 -29.61
C PRO A 256 11.96 0.02 -29.32
N GLN A 257 12.19 -0.84 -30.32
CA GLN A 257 11.62 -2.18 -30.50
C GLN A 257 12.18 -3.31 -29.60
N ARG A 258 11.35 -4.36 -29.51
CA ARG A 258 11.40 -5.66 -28.78
C ARG A 258 12.72 -6.46 -28.78
N LYS A 259 12.93 -7.28 -27.73
CA LYS A 259 13.34 -8.73 -27.67
C LYS A 259 13.71 -9.15 -26.20
N PRO A 260 13.88 -10.44 -25.85
CA PRO A 260 13.03 -11.63 -26.01
C PRO A 260 12.34 -12.04 -24.67
N LEU A 261 11.30 -12.87 -24.75
CA LEU A 261 10.45 -13.32 -23.63
C LEU A 261 10.91 -14.68 -23.08
N PHE A 262 10.97 -14.82 -21.75
CA PHE A 262 10.97 -16.13 -21.08
C PHE A 262 9.66 -16.30 -20.30
N ALA A 263 9.02 -17.45 -20.49
CA ALA A 263 7.73 -17.78 -19.91
C ALA A 263 7.90 -18.53 -18.59
N LEU A 264 7.41 -17.96 -17.48
CA LEU A 264 7.15 -18.75 -16.27
C LEU A 264 5.71 -19.25 -16.33
N ARG A 265 5.55 -20.56 -16.51
CA ARG A 265 4.27 -21.27 -16.38
C ARG A 265 4.04 -21.54 -14.90
N LEU A 266 3.11 -20.84 -14.26
CA LEU A 266 2.60 -21.26 -12.96
C LEU A 266 1.47 -22.27 -13.21
N ARG A 267 1.74 -23.55 -12.93
CA ARG A 267 0.69 -24.55 -12.76
C ARG A 267 0.18 -24.45 -11.33
N SER A 268 -1.14 -24.62 -11.20
CA SER A 268 -1.88 -24.91 -9.97
C SER A 268 -1.20 -25.98 -9.12
#